data_AF-A0A7R9TGY5-F1
#
_entry.id   AF-A0A7R9TGY5-F1
#
_cell.length_a   1.000
_cell.length_b   1.000
_cell.length_c   1.000
_cell.angle_alpha   90.00
_cell.angle_beta   90.00
_cell.angle_gamma   90.00
#
_symmetry.space_group_name_H-M   'P 1'
#
loop_
_entity.id
_entity.type
_entity.pdbx_description
1 polymer ?
#
loop_
_entity_poly.entity_id
_entity_poly.type
_entity_poly.pdbx_seq_one_letter_code
_entity_poly.pdbx_strand_id
1 'polypeptide(L)'
;AGVSQADRVVPHGAHLHGGPHGVDALVQGGVGTSTASFREESDTMGVVRVPANRYWGAQTQRSLQNFKIGGEKMPMEILRALAIVKHAAATVNQDLGKLDAPRAAAIRAAALEVIEGKLDENFPLVVWQTGYGTQT
;
A
#
# COMPACT_ATOMS: atom_id res chain seq x y z
N ALA A 1 -61.28 5.21 -20.00
CA ALA A 1 -62.38 6.19 -19.82
C ALA A 1 -62.02 7.11 -18.68
N GLY A 2 -62.18 8.43 -18.86
CA GLY A 2 -62.16 9.42 -17.77
C GLY A 2 -60.87 10.23 -17.66
N VAL A 3 -60.95 11.47 -18.15
CA VAL A 3 -59.94 12.54 -18.16
C VAL A 3 -60.11 13.39 -16.90
N SER A 4 -59.03 13.97 -16.33
CA SER A 4 -59.08 15.38 -15.88
C SER A 4 -57.69 15.96 -15.59
N GLN A 5 -57.60 17.27 -15.82
CA GLN A 5 -56.47 18.10 -16.21
C GLN A 5 -56.28 19.22 -15.17
N ALA A 6 -55.04 19.63 -14.90
CA ALA A 6 -54.63 20.98 -14.47
C ALA A 6 -53.08 21.00 -14.39
N ASP A 7 -52.34 21.28 -15.45
CA ASP A 7 -51.96 22.59 -16.01
C ASP A 7 -51.19 23.57 -15.10
N ARG A 8 -49.95 23.87 -15.54
CA ARG A 8 -49.09 25.09 -15.44
C ARG A 8 -47.63 24.68 -15.20
N VAL A 9 -46.73 24.54 -16.19
CA VAL A 9 -46.06 25.56 -17.05
C VAL A 9 -45.51 26.71 -16.18
N VAL A 10 -44.21 27.05 -16.12
CA VAL A 10 -43.32 27.71 -17.13
C VAL A 10 -41.83 27.75 -16.58
N PRO A 11 -40.79 28.31 -17.24
CA PRO A 11 -39.89 27.75 -18.27
C PRO A 11 -38.36 27.76 -17.94
N HIS A 12 -37.57 27.24 -18.89
CA HIS A 12 -36.13 27.43 -19.09
C HIS A 12 -35.72 28.87 -19.50
N GLY A 13 -34.59 29.34 -18.95
CA GLY A 13 -33.41 29.74 -19.75
C GLY A 13 -33.22 31.19 -20.24
N ALA A 14 -31.97 31.66 -20.06
CA ALA A 14 -31.22 32.69 -20.79
C ALA A 14 -31.33 34.18 -20.39
N HIS A 15 -30.22 34.76 -19.88
CA HIS A 15 -29.38 35.71 -20.64
C HIS A 15 -28.15 36.18 -19.84
N LEU A 16 -26.98 36.19 -20.49
CA LEU A 16 -25.70 36.76 -20.04
C LEU A 16 -25.55 38.18 -20.59
N HIS A 17 -25.09 39.15 -19.79
CA HIS A 17 -24.26 40.28 -20.25
C HIS A 17 -23.51 41.03 -19.12
N GLY A 18 -22.17 41.05 -19.18
CA GLY A 18 -21.38 42.31 -19.20
C GLY A 18 -20.78 42.95 -17.93
N GLY A 19 -19.60 42.46 -17.47
CA GLY A 19 -18.37 43.15 -16.96
C GLY A 19 -18.40 44.25 -15.88
N PRO A 20 -17.24 44.86 -15.49
CA PRO A 20 -15.83 44.46 -15.63
C PRO A 20 -14.99 44.63 -14.31
N HIS A 21 -13.66 44.57 -14.43
CA HIS A 21 -12.57 45.00 -13.51
C HIS A 21 -11.79 43.90 -12.79
N GLY A 22 -10.52 43.75 -13.18
CA GLY A 22 -9.50 43.01 -12.43
C GLY A 22 -8.70 43.93 -11.53
N VAL A 23 -8.00 43.33 -10.56
CA VAL A 23 -6.63 43.62 -10.10
C VAL A 23 -6.24 42.54 -9.07
N ASP A 24 -4.93 42.39 -8.89
CA ASP A 24 -4.25 41.68 -7.79
C ASP A 24 -3.84 40.22 -8.04
N ALA A 25 -2.77 40.12 -8.85
CA ALA A 25 -1.69 39.18 -8.56
C ALA A 25 -1.01 39.58 -7.24
N LEU A 26 -0.81 38.62 -6.32
CA LEU A 26 0.47 38.28 -5.69
C LEU A 26 0.27 37.29 -4.50
N VAL A 27 0.95 36.14 -4.62
CA VAL A 27 1.77 35.47 -3.59
C VAL A 27 1.12 35.00 -2.27
N GLN A 28 1.06 33.67 -2.11
CA GLN A 28 1.55 32.84 -1.00
C GLN A 28 1.06 31.39 -1.28
N GLY A 29 1.83 30.31 -1.30
CA GLY A 29 2.91 29.91 -0.41
C GLY A 29 2.47 28.62 0.30
N GLY A 30 3.06 27.46 -0.06
CA GLY A 30 2.79 26.15 0.56
C GLY A 30 1.50 25.49 0.05
N VAL A 31 1.48 24.24 -0.41
CA VAL A 31 1.96 23.04 0.27
C VAL A 31 2.60 22.12 -0.76
N GLY A 32 3.86 21.76 -0.54
CA GLY A 32 4.45 20.61 -1.23
C GLY A 32 3.75 19.35 -0.74
N THR A 33 2.67 18.94 -1.39
CA THR A 33 2.14 17.59 -1.24
C THR A 33 3.23 16.66 -1.75
N SER A 34 3.94 15.98 -0.85
CA SER A 34 4.79 14.86 -1.21
C SER A 34 3.89 13.83 -1.88
N THR A 35 3.86 13.84 -3.22
CA THR A 35 3.20 12.79 -3.99
C THR A 35 3.87 11.49 -3.60
N ALA A 36 3.15 10.63 -2.88
CA ALA A 36 3.66 9.31 -2.53
C ALA A 36 4.10 8.63 -3.83
N SER A 37 5.41 8.45 -4.01
CA SER A 37 5.95 7.73 -5.15
C SER A 37 5.59 6.25 -5.01
N PHE A 38 5.27 5.59 -6.12
CA PHE A 38 4.91 4.18 -6.15
C PHE A 38 5.87 3.43 -7.08
N ARG A 39 6.19 2.19 -6.73
CA ARG A 39 6.82 1.22 -7.62
C ARG A 39 5.81 0.16 -8.08
N GLU A 40 6.04 -0.38 -9.26
CA GLU A 40 5.25 -1.49 -9.78
C GLU A 40 5.89 -2.81 -9.37
N GLU A 41 5.09 -3.70 -8.80
CA GLU A 41 5.47 -5.07 -8.45
C GLU A 41 4.57 -6.05 -9.18
N SER A 42 5.12 -7.21 -9.54
CA SER A 42 4.38 -8.24 -10.26
C SER A 42 4.43 -9.59 -9.55
N ASP A 43 3.30 -10.29 -9.55
CA ASP A 43 3.19 -11.71 -9.22
C ASP A 43 2.39 -12.44 -10.32
N THR A 44 2.01 -13.69 -10.09
CA THR A 44 1.25 -14.49 -11.06
C THR A 44 -0.15 -13.96 -11.36
N MET A 45 -0.67 -13.00 -10.57
CA MET A 45 -1.97 -12.35 -10.78
C MET A 45 -1.85 -11.01 -11.53
N GLY A 46 -0.65 -10.59 -11.91
CA GLY A 46 -0.38 -9.38 -12.69
C GLY A 46 0.41 -8.32 -11.92
N VAL A 47 0.22 -7.05 -12.26
CA VAL A 47 0.94 -5.91 -11.66
C VAL A 47 0.13 -5.27 -10.53
N VAL A 48 0.80 -4.75 -9.50
CA VAL A 48 0.22 -3.95 -8.41
C VAL A 48 1.16 -2.82 -8.01
N ARG A 49 0.62 -1.67 -7.61
CA ARG A 49 1.40 -0.51 -7.14
C ARG A 49 1.68 -0.62 -5.65
N VAL A 50 2.95 -0.52 -5.28
CA VAL A 50 3.43 -0.53 -3.89
C VAL A 50 4.05 0.84 -3.57
N PRO A 51 3.82 1.43 -2.38
CA PRO A 51 4.52 2.65 -1.98
C PRO A 51 6.04 2.47 -2.06
N ALA A 52 6.73 3.43 -2.69
CA ALA A 52 8.16 3.33 -2.95
C ALA A 52 9.01 3.34 -1.66
N ASN A 53 8.46 3.86 -0.56
CA ASN A 53 9.10 3.90 0.75
C ASN A 53 8.86 2.65 1.62
N ARG A 54 8.31 1.57 1.05
CA ARG A 54 8.01 0.32 1.76
C ARG A 54 8.73 -0.86 1.11
N TYR A 55 9.19 -1.79 1.94
CA TYR A 55 9.99 -2.93 1.47
C TYR A 55 9.17 -4.14 0.99
N TRP A 56 7.86 -4.22 1.28
CA TRP A 56 7.04 -5.40 0.94
C TRP A 56 6.70 -5.53 -0.55
N GLY A 57 6.41 -6.74 -1.04
CA GLY A 57 6.18 -6.99 -2.48
C GLY A 57 4.71 -6.98 -2.92
N ALA A 58 4.47 -7.48 -4.14
CA ALA A 58 3.13 -7.62 -4.72
C ALA A 58 2.15 -8.41 -3.85
N GLN A 59 2.59 -9.57 -3.33
CA GLN A 59 1.70 -10.45 -2.57
C GLN A 59 1.20 -9.79 -1.28
N THR A 60 2.09 -9.18 -0.50
CA THR A 60 1.72 -8.42 0.71
C THR A 60 0.78 -7.27 0.36
N GLN A 61 1.04 -6.55 -0.75
CA GLN A 61 0.19 -5.46 -1.19
C GLN A 61 -1.22 -5.92 -1.56
N ARG A 62 -1.35 -7.08 -2.21
CA ARG A 62 -2.66 -7.68 -2.52
C ARG A 62 -3.36 -8.16 -1.26
N SER A 63 -2.66 -8.84 -0.35
CA SER A 63 -3.24 -9.26 0.94
C SER A 63 -3.77 -8.07 1.73
N LEU A 64 -3.03 -6.96 1.77
CA LEU A 64 -3.49 -5.73 2.40
C LEU A 64 -4.77 -5.16 1.76
N GLN A 65 -4.94 -5.32 0.45
CA GLN A 65 -6.15 -4.90 -0.27
C GLN A 65 -7.34 -5.84 -0.03
N ASN A 66 -7.07 -7.15 0.09
CA ASN A 66 -8.08 -8.20 0.21
C ASN A 66 -8.58 -8.39 1.65
N PHE A 67 -7.70 -8.27 2.64
CA PHE A 67 -7.99 -8.55 4.04
C PHE A 67 -8.00 -7.25 4.86
N LYS A 68 -9.10 -6.51 4.73
CA LYS A 68 -9.39 -5.31 5.52
C LYS A 68 -10.32 -5.62 6.69
N ILE A 69 -10.03 -6.71 7.40
CA ILE A 69 -10.88 -7.25 8.47
C ILE A 69 -10.16 -7.08 9.81
N GLY A 70 -10.79 -6.37 10.74
CA GLY A 70 -10.21 -6.04 12.04
C GLY A 70 -9.09 -4.98 11.96
N GLY A 71 -8.51 -4.66 13.12
CA GLY A 71 -7.38 -3.72 13.27
C GLY A 71 -6.15 -4.33 13.95
N GLU A 72 -6.23 -5.60 14.34
CA GLU A 72 -5.16 -6.33 15.03
C GLU A 72 -4.10 -6.74 14.02
N LYS A 73 -2.91 -6.16 14.16
CA LYS A 73 -1.73 -6.53 13.36
C LYS A 73 -1.11 -7.82 13.88
N MET A 74 -0.33 -8.47 13.02
CA MET A 74 0.50 -9.59 13.46
C MET A 74 1.40 -9.20 14.64
N PRO A 75 1.46 -10.03 15.71
CA PRO A 75 2.38 -9.78 16.82
C PRO A 75 3.83 -9.74 16.34
N MET A 76 4.62 -8.80 16.87
CA MET A 76 6.03 -8.62 16.47
C MET A 76 6.89 -9.84 16.78
N GLU A 77 6.53 -10.61 17.81
CA GLU A 77 7.17 -11.84 18.20
C GLU A 77 7.14 -12.88 17.07
N ILE A 78 6.03 -12.96 16.32
CA ILE A 78 5.89 -13.87 15.18
C ILE A 78 6.80 -13.42 14.03
N LEU A 79 6.84 -12.13 13.73
CA LEU A 79 7.69 -11.58 12.68
C LEU A 79 9.18 -11.79 12.98
N ARG A 80 9.58 -11.55 14.23
CA ARG A 80 10.95 -11.81 14.70
C ARG A 80 11.28 -13.30 14.61
N ALA A 81 10.37 -14.18 14.98
CA ALA A 81 10.55 -15.62 14.82
C ALA A 81 10.74 -16.02 13.36
N LEU A 82 9.94 -15.48 12.43
CA LEU A 82 10.09 -15.71 10.99
C LEU A 82 11.45 -15.20 10.48
N ALA A 83 11.91 -14.04 10.94
CA ALA A 83 13.21 -13.50 10.59
C ALA A 83 14.36 -14.41 11.07
N ILE A 84 14.27 -14.97 12.29
CA ILE A 84 15.24 -15.98 12.79
C ILE A 84 15.27 -17.19 11.86
N VAL A 85 14.11 -17.70 11.42
CA VAL A 85 14.04 -18.82 10.47
C VAL A 85 14.74 -18.46 9.15
N LYS A 86 14.52 -17.26 8.60
CA LYS A 86 15.18 -16.81 7.37
C LYS A 86 16.69 -16.66 7.53
N HIS A 87 17.15 -16.13 8.65
CA HIS A 87 18.58 -16.03 8.95
C HIS A 87 19.24 -17.42 9.00
N ALA A 88 18.63 -18.36 9.74
CA ALA A 88 19.12 -19.73 9.85
C ALA A 88 19.11 -20.44 8.49
N ALA A 89 18.03 -20.32 7.72
CA ALA A 89 17.91 -20.92 6.40
C ALA A 89 18.96 -20.40 5.42
N ALA A 90 19.26 -19.09 5.43
CA ALA A 90 20.31 -18.50 4.60
C ALA A 90 21.70 -19.02 4.97
N THR A 91 21.96 -19.23 6.27
CA THR A 91 23.21 -19.82 6.77
C THR A 91 23.37 -21.26 6.26
N VAL A 92 22.39 -22.12 6.54
CA VAL A 92 22.44 -23.53 6.16
C VAL A 92 22.49 -23.70 4.64
N ASN A 93 21.73 -22.90 3.87
CA ASN A 93 21.78 -22.98 2.41
C ASN A 93 23.12 -22.53 1.82
N GLN A 94 23.82 -21.58 2.46
CA GLN A 94 25.18 -21.23 2.06
C GLN A 94 26.14 -22.40 2.33
N ASP A 95 26.06 -22.99 3.53
CA ASP A 95 26.93 -24.10 3.94
C ASP A 95 26.74 -25.34 3.05
N LEU A 96 25.51 -25.58 2.58
CA LEU A 96 25.18 -26.65 1.63
C LEU A 96 25.48 -26.29 0.17
N GLY A 97 26.02 -25.10 -0.12
CA GLY A 97 26.31 -24.64 -1.49
C GLY A 97 25.07 -24.36 -2.35
N LYS A 98 23.89 -24.23 -1.74
CA LYS A 98 22.61 -23.93 -2.42
C LYS A 98 22.37 -22.42 -2.59
N LEU A 99 23.17 -21.59 -1.94
CA LEU A 99 23.08 -20.13 -1.98
C LEU A 99 24.49 -19.52 -1.95
N ASP A 100 24.81 -18.60 -2.86
CA ASP A 100 26.12 -17.93 -2.84
C ASP A 100 26.28 -16.97 -1.67
N ALA A 101 27.54 -16.71 -1.32
CA ALA A 101 27.91 -15.88 -0.18
C ALA A 101 27.33 -14.45 -0.22
N PRO A 102 27.36 -13.70 -1.34
CA PRO A 102 26.75 -12.38 -1.42
C PRO A 102 25.26 -12.38 -1.09
N ARG A 103 24.46 -13.29 -1.68
CA ARG A 103 23.02 -13.38 -1.41
C ARG A 103 22.74 -13.85 0.02
N ALA A 104 23.49 -14.82 0.51
CA ALA A 104 23.34 -15.31 1.89
C ALA A 104 23.64 -14.22 2.92
N ALA A 105 24.70 -13.43 2.71
CA ALA A 105 25.05 -12.30 3.57
C ALA A 105 23.96 -11.22 3.56
N ALA A 106 23.43 -10.87 2.39
CA ALA A 106 22.36 -9.88 2.28
C ALA A 106 21.07 -10.33 2.99
N ILE A 107 20.67 -11.60 2.83
CA ILE A 107 19.47 -12.14 3.50
C ILE A 107 19.66 -12.16 5.03
N ARG A 108 20.83 -12.58 5.53
CA ARG A 108 21.12 -12.56 6.96
C ARG A 108 21.09 -11.14 7.53
N ALA A 109 21.68 -10.17 6.84
CA ALA A 109 21.67 -8.78 7.27
C ALA A 109 20.24 -8.22 7.35
N ALA A 110 19.42 -8.41 6.30
CA ALA A 110 18.04 -7.99 6.29
C ALA A 110 17.21 -8.69 7.39
N ALA A 111 17.42 -9.99 7.61
CA ALA A 111 16.76 -10.72 8.68
C ALA A 111 17.15 -10.17 10.07
N LEU A 112 18.41 -9.80 10.27
CA LEU A 112 18.86 -9.19 11.53
C LEU A 112 18.18 -7.84 11.78
N GLU A 113 18.00 -7.01 10.75
CA GLU A 113 17.27 -5.75 10.89
C GLU A 113 15.80 -5.95 11.33
N VAL A 114 15.15 -7.03 10.87
CA VAL A 114 13.80 -7.40 11.35
C VAL A 114 13.84 -7.90 12.79
N ILE A 115 14.81 -8.73 13.17
CA ILE A 115 14.98 -9.22 14.55
C ILE A 115 15.18 -8.06 15.53
N GLU A 116 15.96 -7.05 15.12
CA GLU A 116 16.25 -5.83 15.88
C GLU A 116 15.08 -4.82 15.88
N GLY A 117 14.00 -5.08 15.13
CA GLY A 117 12.82 -4.23 15.06
C GLY A 117 12.96 -2.98 14.19
N LYS A 118 14.03 -2.87 13.38
CA LYS A 118 14.29 -1.71 12.51
C LYS A 118 13.27 -1.58 11.37
N LEU A 119 12.59 -2.68 11.05
CA LEU A 119 11.70 -2.78 9.90
C LEU A 119 10.23 -3.04 10.27
N ASP A 120 9.84 -2.89 11.54
CA ASP A 120 8.50 -3.24 12.05
C ASP A 120 7.35 -2.60 11.24
N GLU A 121 7.54 -1.38 10.71
CA GLU A 121 6.53 -0.73 9.87
C GLU A 121 6.30 -1.36 8.49
N ASN A 122 7.13 -2.32 8.08
CA ASN A 122 7.07 -2.99 6.78
C ASN A 122 6.24 -4.28 6.80
N PHE A 123 5.55 -4.56 7.91
CA PHE A 123 4.68 -5.72 8.06
C PHE A 123 3.24 -5.24 8.34
N PRO A 124 2.51 -4.81 7.30
CA PRO A 124 1.23 -4.13 7.46
C PRO A 124 0.04 -5.08 7.68
N LEU A 125 0.24 -6.39 7.60
CA LEU A 125 -0.84 -7.36 7.57
C LEU A 125 -1.46 -7.62 8.93
N VAL A 126 -2.77 -7.87 8.90
CA VAL A 126 -3.59 -8.17 10.06
C VAL A 126 -3.59 -9.66 10.37
N VAL A 127 -3.92 -10.02 11.61
CA VAL A 127 -4.07 -11.41 12.06
C VAL A 127 -5.12 -12.15 11.23
N TRP A 128 -6.20 -11.45 10.84
CA TRP A 128 -7.32 -11.99 10.09
C TRP A 128 -7.02 -12.11 8.59
N GLN A 129 -6.07 -12.97 8.27
CA GLN A 129 -5.68 -13.36 6.91
C GLN A 129 -6.02 -14.83 6.65
N THR A 130 -5.47 -15.41 5.58
CA THR A 130 -5.65 -16.84 5.30
C THR A 130 -5.08 -17.73 6.41
N GLY A 131 -5.84 -18.76 6.82
CA GLY A 131 -5.56 -19.56 8.03
C GLY A 131 -4.27 -20.39 8.03
N TYR A 132 -3.53 -20.42 6.93
CA TYR A 132 -2.24 -21.12 6.79
C TYR A 132 -1.03 -20.19 6.94
N GLY A 133 -1.26 -18.87 7.08
CA GLY A 133 -0.23 -17.91 7.49
C GLY A 133 0.80 -17.52 6.43
N THR A 134 0.66 -17.89 5.16
CA THR A 134 1.71 -17.63 4.15
C THR A 134 1.86 -16.19 3.72
N GLN A 135 0.93 -15.32 4.10
CA GLN A 135 0.97 -13.92 3.69
C GLN A 135 1.76 -13.05 4.68
N THR A 136 2.03 -13.58 5.88
CA THR A 136 2.74 -12.93 7.00
C THR A 136 4.10 -12.36 6.64
#